data_AF-A0A1G2KYX0-F1
#
_entry.id   AF-A0A1G2KYX0-F1
#
_cell.length_a   1.000
_cell.length_b   1.000
_cell.length_c   1.000
_cell.angle_alpha   90.00
_cell.angle_beta   90.00
_cell.angle_gamma   90.00
#
_symmetry.space_group_name_H-M   'P 1'
#
loop_
_entity.id
_entity.type
_entity.pdbx_description
1 polymer ?
#
loop_
_entity_poly.entity_id
_entity_poly.type
_entity_poly.pdbx_seq_one_letter_code
_entity_poly.pdbx_strand_id
1 'polypeptide(L)'
;MTLMKLRAAMRSPRGFTLIELLVVISIISLLATVVLASLNSARIKARDARRIADFQAVQRALAFYFDKYGRYPNETAVGASPWTANFDSMAQQLRTEGFLSVLPKNPSGIGYRYYNYRGTIGGLLVTDLEAISATIVPPFGSCRPFPTANWCSSTVASRYYCICNPY
;
A
#
# COMPACT_ATOMS: atom_id res chain seq x y z
N MET A 1 -11.84 13.06 -83.77
CA MET A 1 -11.96 13.57 -82.39
C MET A 1 -11.16 12.64 -81.48
N THR A 2 -10.23 13.22 -80.75
CA THR A 2 -8.94 12.63 -80.33
C THR A 2 -9.07 11.69 -79.12
N LEU A 3 -8.45 10.51 -79.19
CA LEU A 3 -8.41 9.52 -78.11
C LEU A 3 -7.22 9.81 -77.17
N MET A 4 -7.49 10.45 -76.04
CA MET A 4 -6.48 10.81 -75.03
C MET A 4 -6.25 9.61 -74.09
N LYS A 5 -5.16 8.87 -74.30
CA LYS A 5 -4.72 7.78 -73.40
C LYS A 5 -4.14 8.38 -72.11
N LEU A 6 -4.87 8.27 -71.00
CA LEU A 6 -4.35 8.52 -69.65
C LEU A 6 -3.43 7.35 -69.23
N ARG A 7 -2.12 7.60 -69.15
CA ARG A 7 -1.19 6.69 -68.48
C ARG A 7 -1.20 6.99 -66.98
N ALA A 8 -1.80 6.10 -66.20
CA ALA A 8 -1.66 6.10 -64.75
C ALA A 8 -0.23 5.68 -64.38
N ALA A 9 0.52 6.58 -63.74
CA ALA A 9 1.84 6.26 -63.22
C ALA A 9 1.70 5.37 -61.97
N MET A 10 2.06 4.08 -62.08
CA MET A 10 2.15 3.18 -60.93
C MET A 10 3.28 3.64 -60.02
N ARG A 11 2.95 4.17 -58.84
CA ARG A 11 3.92 4.41 -57.76
C ARG A 11 4.39 3.05 -57.24
N SER A 12 5.69 2.77 -57.38
CA SER A 12 6.31 1.60 -56.74
C SER A 12 6.24 1.76 -55.21
N PRO A 13 5.78 0.75 -54.45
CA PRO A 13 5.81 0.79 -53.00
C PRO A 13 7.26 0.80 -52.52
N ARG A 14 7.65 1.85 -51.78
CA ARG A 14 8.95 1.92 -51.12
C ARG A 14 8.93 0.93 -49.94
N GLY A 15 9.75 -0.11 -50.01
CA GLY A 15 9.96 -1.04 -48.92
C GLY A 15 10.90 -0.46 -47.86
N PHE A 16 10.69 -0.84 -46.59
CA PHE A 16 11.61 -0.50 -45.50
C PHE A 16 12.95 -1.25 -45.67
N THR A 17 14.04 -0.58 -45.33
CA THR A 17 15.36 -1.22 -45.29
C THR A 17 15.53 -1.99 -43.98
N LEU A 18 16.35 -3.06 -44.01
CA LEU A 18 16.62 -3.90 -42.83
C LEU A 18 17.28 -3.08 -41.71
N ILE A 19 18.12 -2.10 -42.08
CA ILE A 19 18.78 -1.21 -41.14
C ILE A 19 17.81 -0.22 -40.47
N GLU A 20 16.80 0.29 -41.20
CA GLU A 20 15.77 1.14 -40.60
C GLU A 20 15.00 0.40 -39.51
N LEU A 21 14.65 -0.87 -39.75
CA LEU A 21 13.94 -1.66 -38.74
C LEU A 21 14.83 -2.00 -37.54
N LEU A 22 16.12 -2.26 -37.77
CA LEU A 22 17.09 -2.57 -36.71
C LEU A 22 17.31 -1.38 -35.76
N VAL A 23 17.41 -0.15 -36.29
CA VAL A 23 17.56 1.06 -35.47
C VAL A 23 16.29 1.35 -34.67
N VAL A 24 15.11 1.05 -35.21
CA VAL A 24 13.85 1.30 -34.49
C VAL A 24 13.71 0.37 -33.28
N ILE A 25 13.96 -0.93 -33.44
CA ILE A 25 13.86 -1.87 -32.32
C ILE A 25 14.92 -1.61 -31.25
N SER A 26 16.11 -1.13 -31.65
CA SER A 26 17.17 -0.80 -30.69
C SER A 26 16.76 0.39 -29.81
N ILE A 27 16.20 1.45 -30.40
CA ILE A 27 15.71 2.62 -29.66
C ILE A 27 14.51 2.23 -28.77
N ILE A 28 13.55 1.45 -29.29
CA ILE A 28 12.40 0.98 -28.49
C ILE A 28 12.89 0.16 -27.29
N SER A 29 13.87 -0.73 -27.45
CA SER A 29 14.38 -1.56 -26.35
C SER A 29 15.06 -0.74 -25.24
N LEU A 30 15.77 0.33 -25.61
CA LEU A 30 16.42 1.24 -24.67
C LEU A 30 15.39 2.05 -23.88
N LEU A 31 14.37 2.60 -24.57
CA LEU A 31 13.31 3.35 -23.89
C LEU A 31 12.45 2.43 -23.01
N ALA A 32 12.16 1.21 -23.46
CA ALA A 32 11.36 0.25 -22.73
C ALA A 32 11.99 -0.13 -21.38
N THR A 33 13.31 -0.34 -21.32
CA THR A 33 13.99 -0.68 -20.06
C THR A 33 13.88 0.42 -19.00
N VAL A 34 14.07 1.69 -19.40
CA VAL A 34 13.95 2.84 -18.48
C VAL A 34 12.52 2.98 -17.96
N VAL A 35 11.52 2.84 -18.85
CA VAL A 35 10.10 2.91 -18.47
C VAL A 35 9.73 1.81 -17.49
N LEU A 36 10.15 0.56 -17.72
CA LEU A 36 9.84 -0.56 -16.84
C LEU A 36 10.42 -0.39 -15.43
N ALA A 37 11.65 0.12 -15.31
CA ALA A 37 12.28 0.39 -14.01
C ALA A 37 11.50 1.46 -13.21
N SER A 38 11.05 2.52 -13.88
CA SER A 38 10.26 3.58 -13.24
C SER A 38 8.87 3.10 -12.79
N LEU A 39 8.22 2.24 -13.60
CA LEU A 39 6.91 1.70 -13.30
C LEU A 39 6.91 0.80 -12.06
N ASN A 40 7.95 0.00 -11.87
CA ASN A 40 8.07 -0.85 -10.68
C ASN A 40 8.11 -0.01 -9.40
N SER A 41 8.92 1.05 -9.39
CA SER A 41 9.00 1.97 -8.25
C SER A 41 7.68 2.69 -7.97
N ALA A 42 6.96 3.09 -9.03
CA ALA A 42 5.64 3.73 -8.90
C ALA A 42 4.59 2.78 -8.29
N ARG A 43 4.58 1.49 -8.70
CA ARG A 43 3.69 0.47 -8.14
C ARG A 43 3.92 0.26 -6.65
N ILE A 44 5.19 0.22 -6.22
CA ILE A 44 5.54 0.05 -4.80
C ILE A 44 4.99 1.25 -3.99
N LYS A 45 5.24 2.48 -4.44
CA LYS A 45 4.75 3.70 -3.77
C LYS A 45 3.22 3.74 -3.71
N ALA A 46 2.53 3.30 -4.77
CA ALA A 46 1.07 3.24 -4.77
C ALA A 46 0.51 2.24 -3.74
N ARG A 47 1.17 1.08 -3.57
CA ARG A 47 0.81 0.11 -2.51
C ARG A 47 1.01 0.70 -1.12
N ASP A 48 2.12 1.39 -0.88
CA ASP A 48 2.40 2.02 0.41
C ASP A 48 1.39 3.15 0.72
N ALA A 49 1.06 3.99 -0.26
CA ALA A 49 0.03 5.02 -0.11
C ALA A 49 -1.34 4.41 0.25
N ARG A 50 -1.69 3.27 -0.36
CA ARG A 50 -2.92 2.55 -0.02
C ARG A 50 -2.91 2.06 1.44
N ARG A 51 -1.79 1.47 1.90
CA ARG A 51 -1.65 1.00 3.30
C ARG A 51 -1.83 2.13 4.30
N ILE A 52 -1.24 3.29 4.03
CA ILE A 52 -1.34 4.47 4.89
C ILE A 52 -2.79 4.97 4.94
N ALA A 53 -3.46 5.08 3.79
CA ALA A 53 -4.86 5.52 3.72
C ALA A 53 -5.80 4.57 4.48
N ASP A 54 -5.60 3.26 4.31
CA ASP A 54 -6.34 2.22 5.03
C ASP A 54 -6.16 2.36 6.56
N PHE A 55 -4.94 2.63 7.02
CA PHE A 55 -4.63 2.81 8.44
C PHE A 55 -5.27 4.06 9.03
N GLN A 56 -5.27 5.17 8.29
CA GLN A 56 -5.95 6.40 8.72
C GLN A 56 -7.47 6.20 8.83
N ALA A 57 -8.07 5.42 7.93
CA ALA A 57 -9.49 5.08 8.00
C ALA A 57 -9.81 4.24 9.25
N VAL A 58 -8.99 3.21 9.51
CA VAL A 58 -9.13 2.37 10.72
C VAL A 58 -8.91 3.17 11.99
N GLN A 59 -7.93 4.07 12.04
CA GLN A 59 -7.67 4.92 13.19
C GLN A 59 -8.91 5.76 13.57
N ARG A 60 -9.55 6.39 12.58
CA ARG A 60 -10.78 7.16 12.80
C ARG A 60 -11.92 6.27 13.28
N ALA A 61 -12.09 5.09 12.67
CA ALA A 61 -13.09 4.13 13.08
C ALA A 61 -12.88 3.63 14.52
N LEU A 62 -11.62 3.41 14.93
CA LEU A 62 -11.27 3.06 16.30
C LEU A 62 -11.60 4.19 17.28
N ALA A 63 -11.33 5.45 16.91
CA ALA A 63 -11.70 6.60 17.73
C ALA A 63 -13.23 6.70 17.92
N PHE A 64 -14.02 6.51 16.86
CA PHE A 64 -15.49 6.49 16.97
C PHE A 64 -16.02 5.31 17.78
N TYR A 65 -15.41 4.13 17.62
CA TYR A 65 -15.78 2.97 18.43
C TYR A 65 -15.51 3.22 19.92
N PHE A 66 -14.37 3.82 20.24
CA PHE A 66 -14.01 4.19 21.60
C PHE A 66 -14.98 5.24 22.18
N ASP A 67 -15.30 6.27 21.42
CA ASP A 67 -16.28 7.30 21.81
C ASP A 67 -17.66 6.70 22.16
N LYS A 68 -18.10 5.69 21.39
CA LYS A 68 -19.37 4.99 21.63
C LYS A 68 -19.33 4.02 22.82
N TYR A 69 -18.26 3.24 22.96
CA TYR A 69 -18.22 2.07 23.87
C TYR A 69 -17.29 2.22 25.07
N GLY A 70 -16.52 3.30 25.13
CA GLY A 70 -15.51 3.56 26.17
C GLY A 70 -14.37 2.55 26.21
N ARG A 71 -14.20 1.76 25.14
CA ARG A 71 -13.27 0.63 25.07
C ARG A 71 -12.87 0.36 23.63
N TYR A 72 -11.76 -0.35 23.39
CA TYR A 72 -11.37 -0.75 22.04
C TYR A 72 -11.93 -2.14 21.65
N PRO A 73 -12.05 -2.44 20.34
CA PRO A 73 -12.41 -3.77 19.88
C PRO A 73 -11.40 -4.84 20.34
N ASN A 74 -11.87 -6.08 20.55
CA ASN A 74 -11.04 -7.25 20.88
C ASN A 74 -10.20 -7.20 22.18
N GLU A 75 -10.57 -6.42 23.19
CA GLU A 75 -9.85 -6.39 24.50
C GLU A 75 -9.69 -7.76 25.18
N THR A 76 -10.53 -8.73 24.85
CA THR A 76 -10.48 -10.09 25.40
C THR A 76 -9.49 -11.02 24.68
N ALA A 77 -9.06 -10.71 23.45
CA ALA A 77 -8.29 -11.58 22.56
C ALA A 77 -6.78 -11.59 22.85
N VAL A 78 -6.41 -11.74 24.11
CA VAL A 78 -5.00 -11.77 24.52
C VAL A 78 -4.51 -13.20 24.50
N GLY A 79 -3.58 -13.47 23.59
CA GLY A 79 -2.99 -14.80 23.38
C GLY A 79 -3.33 -15.44 22.02
N ALA A 80 -4.21 -14.84 21.21
CA ALA A 80 -4.30 -15.19 19.79
C ALA A 80 -3.06 -14.65 19.05
N SER A 81 -2.51 -15.45 18.12
CA SER A 81 -1.36 -15.11 17.29
C SER A 81 -1.40 -13.61 16.87
N PRO A 82 -0.50 -12.75 17.39
CA PRO A 82 -0.65 -11.28 17.35
C PRO A 82 -0.57 -10.65 15.96
N TRP A 83 -0.40 -11.47 14.93
CA TRP A 83 0.00 -11.02 13.61
C TRP A 83 -1.22 -10.63 12.77
N THR A 84 -2.09 -11.56 12.39
CA THR A 84 -3.15 -11.28 11.39
C THR A 84 -4.56 -11.43 11.96
N ALA A 85 -4.77 -12.40 12.86
CA ALA A 85 -6.10 -12.74 13.36
C ALA A 85 -6.75 -11.61 14.18
N ASN A 86 -5.94 -10.80 14.87
CA ASN A 86 -6.43 -9.70 15.71
C ASN A 86 -6.88 -8.49 14.88
N PHE A 87 -6.21 -8.20 13.76
CA PHE A 87 -6.62 -7.12 12.88
C PHE A 87 -7.92 -7.47 12.16
N ASP A 88 -8.00 -8.67 11.57
CA ASP A 88 -9.18 -9.08 10.82
C ASP A 88 -10.42 -9.11 11.70
N SER A 89 -10.34 -9.70 12.90
CA SER A 89 -11.45 -9.70 13.86
C SER A 89 -11.85 -8.28 14.30
N MET A 90 -10.86 -7.40 14.55
CA MET A 90 -11.13 -6.00 14.93
C MET A 90 -11.82 -5.25 13.79
N ALA A 91 -11.34 -5.43 12.56
CA ALA A 91 -11.87 -4.76 11.38
C ALA A 91 -13.28 -5.25 11.07
N GLN A 92 -13.55 -6.55 11.27
CA GLN A 92 -14.88 -7.12 11.16
C GLN A 92 -15.85 -6.56 12.20
N GLN A 93 -15.39 -6.37 13.44
CA GLN A 93 -16.20 -5.75 14.48
C GLN A 93 -16.53 -4.31 14.13
N LEU A 94 -15.54 -3.49 13.76
CA LEU A 94 -15.75 -2.11 13.32
C LEU A 94 -16.69 -2.01 12.11
N ARG A 95 -16.61 -2.95 11.16
CA ARG A 95 -17.53 -3.01 10.01
C ARG A 95 -18.96 -3.36 10.44
N THR A 96 -19.13 -4.37 11.29
CA THR A 96 -20.46 -4.82 11.75
C THR A 96 -21.18 -3.71 12.51
N GLU A 97 -20.41 -2.90 13.24
CA GLU A 97 -20.88 -1.72 13.98
C GLU A 97 -21.10 -0.48 13.09
N GLY A 98 -20.73 -0.54 11.81
CA GLY A 98 -20.93 0.55 10.84
C GLY A 98 -19.84 1.63 10.83
N PHE A 99 -18.73 1.46 11.56
CA PHE A 99 -17.61 2.43 11.58
C PHE A 99 -16.67 2.30 10.37
N LEU A 100 -16.69 1.15 9.69
CA LEU A 100 -15.93 0.90 8.44
C LEU A 100 -16.88 0.42 7.35
N SER A 101 -16.78 1.00 6.15
CA SER A 101 -17.55 0.60 4.97
C SER A 101 -16.94 -0.60 4.23
N VAL A 102 -15.61 -0.71 4.24
CA VAL A 102 -14.85 -1.77 3.56
C VAL A 102 -13.74 -2.25 4.48
N LEU A 103 -13.49 -3.56 4.47
CA LEU A 103 -12.37 -4.15 5.21
C LEU A 103 -11.07 -3.89 4.46
N PRO A 104 -10.09 -3.23 5.10
CA PRO A 104 -8.78 -3.07 4.53
C PRO A 104 -8.12 -4.43 4.33
N LYS A 105 -7.57 -4.66 3.14
CA LYS A 105 -6.77 -5.86 2.83
C LYS A 105 -5.42 -5.43 2.29
N ASN A 106 -4.33 -5.92 2.90
CA ASN A 106 -2.99 -5.58 2.45
C ASN A 106 -2.75 -6.07 1.01
N PRO A 107 -2.29 -5.20 0.08
CA PRO A 107 -1.98 -5.58 -1.29
C PRO A 107 -0.89 -6.66 -1.47
N SER A 108 -0.03 -6.90 -0.47
CA SER A 108 1.14 -7.81 -0.58
C SER A 108 1.02 -9.13 0.18
N GLY A 109 -0.14 -9.46 0.75
CA GLY A 109 -0.41 -10.77 1.36
C GLY A 109 0.07 -10.98 2.80
N ILE A 110 1.06 -10.24 3.29
CA ILE A 110 1.35 -10.17 4.74
C ILE A 110 0.33 -9.20 5.37
N GLY A 111 -0.51 -9.70 6.27
CA GLY A 111 -1.66 -8.96 6.80
C GLY A 111 -1.31 -7.73 7.64
N TYR A 112 -2.28 -6.83 7.78
CA TYR A 112 -2.22 -5.74 8.75
C TYR A 112 -2.23 -6.31 10.18
N ARG A 113 -1.54 -5.64 11.10
CA ARG A 113 -1.41 -6.11 12.48
C ARG A 113 -2.04 -5.12 13.45
N TYR A 114 -2.72 -5.66 14.47
CA TYR A 114 -3.35 -4.90 15.53
C TYR A 114 -3.02 -5.51 16.89
N TYR A 115 -2.52 -4.67 17.81
CA TYR A 115 -2.22 -5.03 19.18
C TYR A 115 -3.11 -4.20 20.11
N ASN A 116 -3.89 -4.88 20.96
CA ASN A 116 -4.70 -4.27 22.01
C ASN A 116 -4.04 -4.53 23.38
N TYR A 117 -4.05 -3.54 24.27
CA TYR A 117 -3.46 -3.63 25.60
C TYR A 117 -4.50 -4.11 26.63
N ARG A 118 -4.18 -5.10 27.46
CA ARG A 118 -5.03 -5.40 28.63
C ARG A 118 -4.87 -4.33 29.69
N GLY A 119 -5.98 -3.69 30.07
CA GLY A 119 -6.02 -2.77 31.22
C GLY A 119 -5.39 -1.40 31.00
N THR A 120 -4.80 -1.15 29.82
CA THR A 120 -4.43 0.19 29.37
C THR A 120 -5.30 0.53 28.18
N ILE A 121 -5.83 1.74 28.20
CA ILE A 121 -6.73 2.21 27.16
C ILE A 121 -5.86 2.59 25.93
N GLY A 122 -5.87 1.74 24.90
CA GLY A 122 -5.07 1.98 23.69
C GLY A 122 -4.99 0.80 22.72
N GLY A 123 -4.42 1.08 21.54
CA GLY A 123 -4.07 0.06 20.56
C GLY A 123 -2.97 0.51 19.60
N LEU A 124 -2.23 -0.45 19.05
CA LEU A 124 -1.17 -0.25 18.07
C LEU A 124 -1.53 -0.94 16.75
N LEU A 125 -1.57 -0.17 15.67
CA LEU A 125 -1.68 -0.67 14.30
C LEU A 125 -0.31 -0.69 13.65
N VAL A 126 0.08 -1.80 13.01
CA VAL A 126 1.39 -1.96 12.36
C VAL A 126 1.24 -2.56 10.96
N THR A 127 1.95 -1.99 9.99
CA THR A 127 2.12 -2.57 8.65
C THR A 127 3.54 -2.38 8.12
N ASP A 128 3.91 -3.19 7.14
CA ASP A 128 5.21 -3.16 6.47
C ASP A 128 5.10 -2.31 5.19
N LEU A 129 5.94 -1.29 5.06
CA LEU A 129 6.10 -0.51 3.84
C LEU A 129 7.21 -1.09 2.97
N GLU A 130 7.05 -0.96 1.66
CA GLU A 130 7.97 -1.59 0.70
C GLU A 130 9.02 -0.62 0.15
N ALA A 131 8.66 0.66 -0.06
CA ALA A 131 9.55 1.70 -0.60
C ALA A 131 10.14 2.62 0.48
N ILE A 132 9.51 2.74 1.65
CA ILE A 132 9.85 3.75 2.67
C ILE A 132 10.27 3.06 3.96
N SER A 133 11.47 3.35 4.46
CA SER A 133 11.81 3.12 5.87
C SER A 133 11.15 4.21 6.71
N ALA A 134 9.82 4.12 6.90
CA ALA A 134 9.07 5.12 7.64
C ALA A 134 9.28 4.92 9.15
N THR A 135 10.51 5.11 9.62
CA THR A 135 10.68 5.39 11.03
C THR A 135 10.23 6.84 11.25
N ILE A 136 9.26 7.01 12.16
CA ILE A 136 8.79 8.28 12.78
C ILE A 136 7.77 9.04 11.89
N VAL A 137 6.61 9.56 12.36
CA VAL A 137 6.34 10.68 13.33
C VAL A 137 4.81 10.80 13.67
N PRO A 138 4.27 11.65 14.59
CA PRO A 138 4.44 11.98 16.05
C PRO A 138 3.10 11.89 16.89
N PRO A 139 3.01 12.21 18.21
CA PRO A 139 4.06 12.46 19.20
C PRO A 139 4.36 11.25 20.08
N PHE A 140 5.59 11.26 20.58
CA PHE A 140 6.21 10.30 21.49
C PHE A 140 5.46 10.26 22.82
N GLY A 141 5.13 9.05 23.29
CA GLY A 141 4.54 8.90 24.62
C GLY A 141 4.26 7.48 25.06
N SER A 142 3.30 6.79 24.45
CA SER A 142 2.56 5.77 25.24
C SER A 142 2.31 4.41 24.61
N CYS A 143 2.57 4.18 23.32
CA CYS A 143 2.25 2.89 22.71
C CYS A 143 3.50 2.03 22.49
N ARG A 144 4.11 1.58 23.59
CA ARG A 144 5.18 0.56 23.59
C ARG A 144 4.61 -0.75 24.16
N PRO A 145 4.15 -1.70 23.32
CA PRO A 145 3.45 -2.91 23.78
C PRO A 145 4.34 -3.93 24.47
N PHE A 146 5.67 -3.86 24.28
CA PHE A 146 6.59 -4.82 24.88
C PHE A 146 7.87 -4.12 25.37
N PRO A 147 8.46 -4.59 26.49
CA PRO A 147 9.76 -4.11 26.95
C PRO A 147 10.93 -4.53 26.04
N THR A 148 10.73 -5.49 25.14
CA THR A 148 11.82 -6.14 24.37
C THR A 148 11.70 -6.03 22.84
N ALA A 149 10.54 -5.66 22.28
CA ALA A 149 10.35 -5.59 20.82
C ALA A 149 10.51 -4.14 20.32
N ASN A 150 11.52 -3.89 19.49
CA ASN A 150 11.88 -2.56 18.96
C ASN A 150 11.03 -2.12 17.74
N TRP A 151 9.82 -2.67 17.57
CA TRP A 151 8.98 -2.34 16.42
C TRP A 151 8.55 -0.88 16.50
N CYS A 152 8.79 -0.13 15.41
CA CYS A 152 8.59 1.32 15.36
C CYS A 152 9.38 2.11 16.41
N SER A 153 10.53 1.57 16.86
CA SER A 153 11.51 2.32 17.62
C SER A 153 12.29 3.27 16.70
N SER A 154 12.55 4.50 17.17
CA SER A 154 13.45 5.44 16.50
C SER A 154 14.89 4.93 16.38
N THR A 155 15.25 3.88 17.13
CA THR A 155 16.61 3.31 17.19
C THR A 155 16.89 2.18 16.21
N VAL A 156 15.88 1.61 15.53
CA VAL A 156 16.10 0.55 14.53
C VAL A 156 15.45 0.98 13.21
N ALA A 157 16.25 1.12 12.15
CA ALA A 157 15.76 1.36 10.81
C ALA A 157 14.85 0.20 10.39
N SER A 158 13.54 0.40 10.55
CA SER A 158 12.55 -0.62 10.29
C SER A 158 11.57 -0.11 9.25
N ARG A 159 11.17 -0.98 8.34
CA ARG A 159 10.16 -0.66 7.31
C ARG A 159 8.72 -0.62 7.87
N TYR A 160 8.56 -0.45 9.17
CA TYR A 160 7.26 -0.50 9.82
C TYR A 160 6.61 0.87 9.83
N TYR A 161 5.35 0.95 9.41
CA TYR A 161 4.48 2.08 9.65
C TYR A 161 3.56 1.77 10.82
N CYS A 162 3.61 2.59 11.85
CA CYS A 162 2.82 2.43 13.06
C CYS A 162 1.90 3.62 13.31
N ILE A 163 0.68 3.32 13.75
CA ILE A 163 -0.24 4.31 14.31
C ILE A 163 -0.63 3.86 15.71
N CYS A 164 -0.50 4.80 16.64
CA CYS A 164 -0.85 4.65 18.04
C CYS A 164 -2.18 5.38 18.27
N ASN A 165 -3.13 4.73 18.95
CA ASN A 165 -4.35 5.40 19.40
C ASN A 165 -4.31 5.49 20.94
N PRO A 166 -3.84 6.63 21.51
CA PRO A 166 -3.61 6.76 22.94
C PRO A 166 -4.82 7.42 23.61
N TYR A 167 -5.81 6.65 24.05
CA TYR A 167 -6.87 7.13 24.96
C TYR A 167 -7.44 5.99 25.71
#